data_AF-G9L3U2-F1
#
_entry.id   AF-G9L3U2-F1
#
_cell.length_a   1.000
_cell.length_b   1.000
_cell.length_c   1.000
_cell.angle_alpha   90.00
_cell.angle_beta   90.00
_cell.angle_gamma   90.00
#
_symmetry.space_group_name_H-M   'P 1'
#
loop_
_entity.id
_entity.type
_entity.pdbx_description
1 polymer ?
#
loop_
_entity_poly.entity_id
_entity_poly.type
_entity_poly.pdbx_seq_one_letter_code
_entity_poly.pdbx_strand_id
1 'polypeptide(L)'
;PITVIMPEMTENETPTKKQHRKKNRETHNAVERHRKKKINAGINRIGELIPCSPALKQSKNMILDQAFKYITELKRQNDELLLNGGNNEQAEEIKKLRKQLEEIQKENGRYIELLKANDICLYDDP
;
A
#
# COMPACT_ATOMS: atom_id res chain seq x y z
N PRO A 1 -1.04 -13.70 -93.16
CA PRO A 1 -0.29 -13.44 -91.92
C PRO A 1 -0.87 -12.24 -91.14
N ILE A 2 -1.59 -12.49 -90.04
CA ILE A 2 -1.87 -11.45 -89.04
C ILE A 2 -1.74 -12.11 -87.66
N THR A 3 -0.64 -11.80 -86.99
CA THR A 3 -0.32 -12.27 -85.63
C THR A 3 -1.08 -11.40 -84.64
N VAL A 4 -1.96 -12.00 -83.84
CA VAL A 4 -2.65 -11.32 -82.73
C VAL A 4 -1.69 -11.26 -81.55
N ILE A 5 -1.24 -10.06 -81.18
CA ILE A 5 -0.46 -9.79 -79.97
C ILE A 5 -1.45 -9.37 -78.89
N MET A 6 -1.59 -10.20 -77.85
CA MET A 6 -2.28 -9.81 -76.61
C MET A 6 -1.25 -9.19 -75.65
N PRO A 7 -1.48 -7.98 -75.12
CA PRO A 7 -0.60 -7.40 -74.11
C PRO A 7 -0.92 -7.97 -72.72
N GLU A 8 0.17 -8.30 -72.05
CA GLU A 8 0.34 -8.84 -70.71
C GLU A 8 -0.26 -7.94 -69.62
N MET A 9 -1.15 -8.52 -68.80
CA MET A 9 -1.74 -7.87 -67.62
C MET A 9 -0.71 -7.82 -66.50
N THR A 10 0.09 -6.75 -66.44
CA THR A 10 0.97 -6.48 -65.30
C THR A 10 0.14 -5.93 -64.13
N GLU A 11 0.00 -6.71 -63.06
CA GLU A 11 -0.59 -6.28 -61.79
C GLU A 11 0.27 -5.18 -61.15
N ASN A 12 -0.09 -3.93 -61.42
CA ASN A 12 0.49 -2.78 -60.75
C ASN A 12 -0.02 -2.71 -59.29
N GLU A 13 0.79 -3.15 -58.34
CA GLU A 13 0.59 -2.86 -56.92
C GLU A 13 0.62 -1.34 -56.67
N THR A 14 -0.57 -0.72 -56.60
CA THR A 14 -0.73 0.73 -56.36
C THR A 14 0.06 1.23 -55.12
N PRO A 15 0.81 2.36 -55.23
CA PRO A 15 1.67 2.91 -54.17
C PRO A 15 0.96 3.27 -52.84
N THR A 16 -0.35 3.50 -52.90
CA THR A 16 -1.19 3.97 -51.78
C THR A 16 -1.35 2.93 -50.67
N LYS A 17 -1.41 1.64 -51.00
CA LYS A 17 -1.52 0.55 -50.01
C LYS A 17 -0.27 0.45 -49.12
N LYS A 18 0.93 0.66 -49.69
CA LYS A 18 2.21 0.62 -48.96
C LYS A 18 2.34 1.79 -47.98
N GLN A 19 1.88 2.98 -48.36
CA GLN A 19 1.86 4.16 -47.49
C GLN A 19 0.85 4.02 -46.34
N HIS A 20 -0.35 3.48 -46.60
CA HIS A 20 -1.35 3.22 -45.58
C HIS A 20 -0.87 2.20 -44.54
N ARG A 21 -0.22 1.12 -44.99
CA ARG A 21 0.41 0.12 -44.10
C ARG A 21 1.50 0.73 -43.20
N LYS A 22 2.28 1.68 -43.72
CA LYS A 22 3.31 2.41 -42.95
C LYS A 22 2.70 3.31 -41.87
N LYS A 23 1.66 4.10 -42.21
CA LYS A 23 0.94 4.93 -41.23
C LYS A 23 0.30 4.10 -40.11
N ASN A 24 -0.31 2.96 -40.45
CA ASN A 24 -0.90 2.05 -39.46
C ASN A 24 0.17 1.43 -38.52
N ARG A 25 1.37 1.18 -39.03
CA ARG A 25 2.50 0.72 -38.20
C ARG A 25 3.00 1.81 -37.26
N GLU A 26 3.04 3.06 -37.74
CA GLU A 26 3.48 4.21 -36.94
C GLU A 26 2.51 4.52 -35.79
N THR A 27 1.19 4.48 -36.06
CA THR A 27 0.16 4.65 -35.02
C THR A 27 0.23 3.53 -33.99
N HIS A 28 0.32 2.27 -34.42
CA HIS A 28 0.50 1.13 -33.53
C HIS A 28 1.76 1.28 -32.66
N ASN A 29 2.89 1.66 -33.27
CA ASN A 29 4.14 1.88 -32.54
C ASN A 29 4.03 3.02 -31.53
N ALA A 30 3.31 4.10 -31.86
CA ALA A 30 3.10 5.22 -30.95
C ALA A 30 2.25 4.79 -29.74
N VAL A 31 1.17 4.04 -29.98
CA VAL A 31 0.32 3.47 -28.93
C VAL A 31 1.13 2.56 -28.02
N GLU A 32 1.91 1.64 -28.58
CA GLU A 32 2.70 0.71 -27.78
C GLU A 32 3.82 1.42 -26.99
N ARG A 33 4.45 2.47 -27.56
CA ARG A 33 5.39 3.32 -26.82
C ARG A 33 4.71 4.00 -25.64
N HIS A 34 3.50 4.54 -25.83
CA HIS A 34 2.75 5.17 -24.76
C HIS A 34 2.40 4.17 -23.64
N ARG A 35 1.93 2.97 -24.01
CA ARG A 35 1.66 1.88 -23.06
C ARG A 35 2.89 1.52 -22.25
N LYS A 36 4.04 1.31 -22.90
CA LYS A 36 5.32 1.02 -22.25
C LYS A 36 5.76 2.15 -21.31
N LYS A 37 5.58 3.41 -21.70
CA LYS A 37 5.89 4.56 -20.84
C LYS A 37 5.04 4.57 -19.57
N LYS A 38 3.72 4.31 -19.70
CA LYS A 38 2.80 4.23 -18.55
C LYS A 38 3.18 3.11 -17.58
N ILE A 39 3.52 1.93 -18.11
CA ILE A 39 3.98 0.79 -17.28
C ILE A 39 5.28 1.12 -16.56
N ASN A 40 6.26 1.67 -17.26
CA ASN A 40 7.54 2.03 -16.65
C ASN A 40 7.37 3.10 -15.56
N ALA A 41 6.51 4.09 -15.77
CA ALA A 41 6.18 5.08 -14.77
C ALA A 41 5.45 4.48 -13.54
N GLY A 42 4.64 3.44 -13.75
CA GLY A 42 4.04 2.66 -12.66
C GLY A 42 5.09 1.92 -11.83
N ILE A 43 6.00 1.21 -12.49
CA ILE A 43 7.09 0.48 -11.81
C ILE A 43 7.98 1.45 -11.03
N ASN A 44 8.38 2.57 -11.61
CA ASN A 44 9.23 3.54 -10.92
C ASN A 44 8.56 4.13 -9.66
N ARG A 45 7.26 4.47 -9.73
CA ARG A 45 6.49 4.92 -8.56
C ARG A 45 6.42 3.88 -7.44
N ILE A 46 6.34 2.59 -7.80
CA ILE A 46 6.45 1.51 -6.81
C ILE A 46 7.84 1.50 -6.18
N GLY A 47 8.90 1.69 -6.99
CA GLY A 47 10.29 1.78 -6.52
C GLY A 47 10.50 2.88 -5.47
N GLU A 48 9.86 4.04 -5.63
CA GLU A 48 9.92 5.16 -4.68
C GLU A 48 9.33 4.84 -3.30
N LEU A 49 8.37 3.92 -3.21
CA LEU A 49 7.70 3.54 -1.96
C LEU A 49 8.40 2.41 -1.20
N ILE A 50 9.33 1.73 -1.85
CA ILE A 50 9.97 0.55 -1.28
C ILE A 50 11.22 0.97 -0.50
N PRO A 51 11.40 0.49 0.75
CA PRO A 51 12.62 0.75 1.49
C PRO A 51 13.82 0.15 0.77
N CYS A 52 14.66 1.02 0.20
CA CYS A 52 15.89 0.64 -0.48
C CYS A 52 16.96 1.74 -0.33
N SER A 53 18.22 1.37 -0.46
CA SER A 53 19.32 2.33 -0.39
C SER A 53 19.24 3.35 -1.54
N PRO A 54 19.25 4.67 -1.25
CA PRO A 54 19.19 5.72 -2.28
C PRO A 54 20.35 5.66 -3.29
N ALA A 55 21.46 5.00 -2.92
CA ALA A 55 22.64 4.86 -3.76
C ALA A 55 22.56 3.71 -4.77
N LEU A 56 21.53 2.84 -4.68
CA LEU A 56 21.41 1.67 -5.53
C LEU A 56 20.47 1.93 -6.71
N LYS A 57 21.01 1.85 -7.93
CA LYS A 57 20.18 1.88 -9.14
C LYS A 57 19.35 0.61 -9.25
N GLN A 58 18.05 0.71 -8.94
CA GLN A 58 17.16 -0.44 -8.95
C GLN A 58 16.72 -0.82 -10.37
N SER A 59 16.82 -2.11 -10.71
CA SER A 59 16.22 -2.63 -11.94
C SER A 59 14.72 -2.85 -11.76
N LYS A 60 13.96 -2.94 -12.86
CA LYS A 60 12.51 -3.19 -12.81
C LYS A 60 12.17 -4.49 -12.08
N ASN A 61 12.93 -5.56 -12.33
CA ASN A 61 12.70 -6.84 -11.66
C ASN A 61 12.98 -6.73 -10.17
N MET A 62 14.06 -6.05 -9.77
CA MET A 62 14.35 -5.81 -8.36
C MET A 62 13.25 -5.02 -7.67
N ILE A 63 12.69 -3.99 -8.32
CA ILE A 63 11.56 -3.23 -7.78
C ILE A 63 10.36 -4.16 -7.56
N LEU A 64 10.02 -4.99 -8.55
CA LEU A 64 8.89 -5.91 -8.46
C LEU A 64 9.09 -6.98 -7.37
N ASP A 65 10.27 -7.57 -7.28
CA ASP A 65 10.61 -8.58 -6.26
C ASP A 65 10.57 -7.98 -4.85
N GLN A 66 11.13 -6.79 -4.68
CA GLN A 66 11.14 -6.10 -3.39
C GLN A 66 9.74 -5.59 -3.02
N ALA A 67 8.93 -5.17 -3.99
CA ALA A 67 7.52 -4.83 -3.77
C ALA A 67 6.75 -6.01 -3.20
N PHE A 68 6.92 -7.19 -3.81
CA PHE A 68 6.26 -8.41 -3.37
C PHE A 68 6.64 -8.77 -1.93
N LYS A 69 7.95 -8.76 -1.63
CA LYS A 69 8.44 -9.01 -0.26
C LYS A 69 7.88 -8.00 0.74
N TYR A 70 7.93 -6.72 0.40
CA TYR A 70 7.49 -5.65 1.28
C TYR A 70 5.99 -5.69 1.56
N ILE A 71 5.16 -5.93 0.54
CA ILE A 71 3.70 -6.09 0.71
C ILE A 71 3.37 -7.31 1.55
N THR A 72 4.09 -8.42 1.35
CA THR A 72 3.90 -9.65 2.14
C THR A 72 4.22 -9.41 3.61
N GLU A 73 5.31 -8.71 3.87
CA GLU A 73 5.73 -8.35 5.23
C GLU A 73 4.75 -7.37 5.89
N LEU A 74 4.29 -6.34 5.17
CA LEU A 74 3.27 -5.41 5.68
C LEU A 74 1.96 -6.13 5.99
N LYS A 75 1.56 -7.12 5.18
CA LYS A 75 0.38 -7.95 5.48
C LYS A 75 0.58 -8.73 6.77
N ARG A 76 1.72 -9.41 6.93
CA ARG A 76 2.07 -10.13 8.16
C ARG A 76 2.05 -9.21 9.38
N GLN A 77 2.66 -8.03 9.29
CA GLN A 77 2.67 -7.04 10.36
C GLN A 77 1.28 -6.52 10.69
N ASN A 78 0.44 -6.27 9.68
CA ASN A 78 -0.94 -5.85 9.91
C ASN A 78 -1.76 -6.96 10.59
N ASP A 79 -1.59 -8.21 10.17
CA ASP A 79 -2.26 -9.35 10.80
C ASP A 79 -1.78 -9.53 12.24
N GLU A 80 -0.48 -9.38 12.51
CA GLU A 80 0.07 -9.40 13.86
C GLU A 80 -0.40 -8.21 14.71
N LEU A 81 -0.53 -7.01 14.15
CA LEU A 81 -1.10 -5.86 14.85
C LEU A 81 -2.60 -6.04 15.10
N LEU A 82 -3.33 -6.72 14.22
CA LEU A 82 -4.74 -7.06 14.47
C LEU A 82 -4.88 -8.13 15.56
N LEU A 83 -3.95 -9.09 15.62
CA LEU A 83 -3.94 -10.17 16.62
C LEU A 83 -3.35 -9.73 17.97
N ASN A 84 -2.36 -8.83 17.98
CA ASN A 84 -1.61 -8.42 19.18
C ASN A 84 -1.85 -6.95 19.60
N GLY A 85 -2.30 -6.08 18.69
CA GLY A 85 -2.33 -4.62 18.82
C GLY A 85 -3.65 -4.04 19.34
N GLY A 86 -4.44 -4.83 20.04
CA GLY A 86 -5.62 -4.32 20.74
C GLY A 86 -6.07 -5.30 21.82
N ASN A 87 -5.29 -5.44 22.89
CA ASN A 87 -5.82 -5.62 24.26
C ASN A 87 -4.77 -6.03 25.30
N ASN A 88 -3.59 -6.56 25.00
CA ASN A 88 -2.77 -7.12 26.09
C ASN A 88 -2.15 -6.05 27.01
N GLU A 89 -1.41 -5.08 26.46
CA GLU A 89 -0.82 -4.01 27.28
C GLU A 89 -1.90 -3.11 27.90
N GLN A 90 -2.96 -2.81 27.15
CA GLN A 90 -4.10 -2.02 27.65
C GLN A 90 -4.90 -2.78 28.72
N ALA A 91 -5.11 -4.10 28.59
CA ALA A 91 -5.81 -4.89 29.58
C ALA A 91 -4.97 -5.07 30.85
N GLU A 92 -3.65 -5.25 30.74
CA GLU A 92 -2.77 -5.30 31.90
C GLU A 92 -2.73 -3.95 32.62
N GLU A 93 -2.70 -2.82 31.89
CA GLU A 93 -2.78 -1.50 32.52
C GLU A 93 -4.16 -1.25 33.15
N ILE A 94 -5.27 -1.63 32.50
CA ILE A 94 -6.61 -1.55 33.09
C ILE A 94 -6.71 -2.38 34.38
N LYS A 95 -6.12 -3.59 34.38
CA LYS A 95 -6.10 -4.48 35.54
C LYS A 95 -5.29 -3.89 36.69
N LYS A 96 -4.13 -3.30 36.39
CA LYS A 96 -3.29 -2.60 37.37
C LYS A 96 -3.99 -1.38 37.96
N LEU A 97 -4.59 -0.53 37.13
CA LEU A 97 -5.34 0.65 37.57
C LEU A 97 -6.54 0.28 38.45
N ARG A 98 -7.29 -0.77 38.08
CA ARG A 98 -8.41 -1.26 38.90
C ARG A 98 -7.96 -1.74 40.28
N LYS A 99 -6.85 -2.46 40.36
CA LYS A 99 -6.28 -2.92 41.64
C LYS A 99 -5.86 -1.74 42.52
N GLN A 100 -5.17 -0.74 41.96
CA GLN A 100 -4.77 0.46 42.69
C GLN A 100 -5.99 1.24 43.21
N LEU A 101 -7.05 1.33 42.40
CA LEU A 101 -8.27 2.02 42.78
C LEU A 101 -9.00 1.31 43.94
N GLU A 102 -9.05 -0.02 43.93
CA GLU A 102 -9.60 -0.83 45.02
C GLU A 102 -8.80 -0.64 46.33
N GLU A 103 -7.47 -0.65 46.25
CA GLU A 103 -6.59 -0.42 47.40
C GLU A 103 -6.81 0.97 48.00
N ILE A 104 -6.85 2.01 47.17
CA ILE A 104 -7.11 3.39 47.60
C ILE A 104 -8.51 3.53 48.20
N GLN A 105 -9.53 2.92 47.60
CA GLN A 105 -10.90 2.97 48.14
C GLN A 105 -11.00 2.30 49.51
N LYS A 106 -10.34 1.15 49.68
CA LYS A 106 -10.29 0.45 50.97
C LYS A 106 -9.58 1.28 52.04
N GLU A 107 -8.46 1.90 51.67
CA GLU A 107 -7.70 2.73 52.58
C GLU A 107 -8.47 4.00 52.97
N ASN A 108 -9.10 4.68 51.99
CA ASN A 108 -10.02 5.79 52.25
C ASN A 108 -11.18 5.38 53.16
N GLY A 109 -11.77 4.20 52.94
CA GLY A 109 -12.82 3.67 53.83
C GLY A 109 -12.34 3.53 55.27
N ARG A 110 -11.14 2.95 55.47
CA ARG A 110 -10.52 2.82 56.80
C ARG A 110 -10.25 4.18 57.45
N TYR A 111 -9.78 5.15 56.68
CA TYR A 111 -9.58 6.51 57.19
C TYR A 111 -10.88 7.19 57.58
N ILE A 112 -11.95 7.02 56.79
CA ILE A 112 -13.28 7.55 57.11
C ILE A 112 -13.82 6.92 58.41
N GLU A 113 -13.67 5.61 58.59
CA GLU A 113 -14.08 4.93 59.84
C GLU A 113 -13.29 5.44 61.05
N LEU A 114 -11.98 5.62 60.90
CA LEU A 114 -11.13 6.16 61.96
C LEU A 114 -11.56 7.59 62.34
N LEU A 115 -11.81 8.44 61.36
CA LEU A 115 -12.26 9.81 61.60
C LEU A 115 -13.62 9.84 62.30
N LYS A 116 -14.57 9.02 61.85
CA LYS A 116 -15.88 8.85 62.53
C LYS A 116 -15.74 8.36 63.97
N ALA A 117 -14.86 7.40 64.22
CA ALA A 117 -14.62 6.87 65.57
C ALA A 117 -13.99 7.89 66.52
N ASN A 118 -13.40 8.97 65.99
CA ASN A 118 -12.84 10.09 66.75
C ASN A 118 -13.74 11.34 66.69
N ASP A 119 -15.01 11.18 66.27
CA ASP A 119 -16.00 12.27 66.12
C ASP A 119 -15.53 13.43 65.20
N ILE A 120 -14.64 13.14 64.24
CA ILE A 120 -14.18 14.11 63.23
C ILE A 120 -15.06 13.95 61.98
N CYS A 121 -15.97 14.90 61.75
CA CYS A 121 -16.82 14.94 60.56
C CYS A 121 -16.06 15.56 59.37
N LEU A 122 -15.95 14.81 58.26
CA LEU A 122 -15.33 15.30 57.03
C LEU A 122 -16.24 16.23 56.20
N TYR A 123 -17.51 16.36 56.57
CA TYR A 123 -18.51 17.17 55.85
C TYR A 123 -18.92 18.44 56.62
N ASP A 124 -18.20 18.80 57.68
CA ASP A 124 -18.41 20.07 58.37
C ASP A 124 -17.48 21.14 57.77
N ASP A 125 -17.92 21.75 56.65
CA ASP A 125 -18.16 23.20 56.51
C ASP A 125 -18.62 23.53 55.06
N PRO A 126 -19.29 24.69 54.84
CA PRO A 126 -20.69 24.88 54.40
C PRO A 126 -21.09 24.51 52.96
#